data_AF-A0A379CDE9-F1
#
_entry.id   AF-A0A379CDE9-F1
#
_cell.length_a   1.000
_cell.length_b   1.000
_cell.length_c   1.000
_cell.angle_alpha   90.00
_cell.angle_beta   90.00
_cell.angle_gamma   90.00
#
_symmetry.space_group_name_H-M   'P 1'
#
loop_
_entity.id
_entity.type
_entity.pdbx_description
1 polymer ?
#
loop_
_entity_poly.entity_id
_entity_poly.type
_entity_poly.pdbx_seq_one_letter_code
_entity_poly.pdbx_strand_id
1 'polypeptide(L)'
;MNKYFSVNDKVYDIVEKNPKALEFLVNNGFDQFKDPKALEMMGKKVSLSMALKLKKMNVDLFEERLLAFLDSDLSSIDTTLVDSARTINLVKKRADINIEGVLPCPIRIPLLEGFQSWLKENKDSFDYTIGYELQSANLGLDWIKDQVKTGDVDQIPDVLMSAGFDLFFDKTLMGQFMDDDVFEAATDEFNKDFANEYIDLRDPKKKYLITGVVPAVFLVNKDQLNGRPIPRTWADILSPEFEDSVAVPMGDLDLFNALVVSIYKDYGMEGISNLARSYMKNLHPAEMVKAKSKSKASQPAVSIIPYFFTQMIQGDKQIAVWPEDGAVISPIFMMSKKKNKERVQPVVDFFMSPEVGRVFSANGKFPSTNKDVDNGLGKDQKFKWVGWDFIHSTDIGSLLVDLEKKFNDEILK
;
A
#
# COMPACT_ATOMS: atom_id res chain seq x y z
N MET A 1 17.89 -21.19 -15.85
CA MET A 1 17.36 -20.33 -16.93
C MET A 1 15.86 -20.34 -16.83
N ASN A 2 15.29 -19.18 -16.57
CA ASN A 2 13.84 -18.98 -16.54
C ASN A 2 13.28 -18.94 -17.99
N LYS A 3 11.94 -18.94 -18.15
CA LYS A 3 11.31 -19.02 -19.48
C LYS A 3 11.33 -17.70 -20.28
N TYR A 4 11.67 -16.57 -19.66
CA TYR A 4 11.54 -15.25 -20.26
C TYR A 4 12.85 -14.70 -20.82
N PHE A 5 13.94 -14.71 -20.03
CA PHE A 5 15.22 -14.10 -20.40
C PHE A 5 16.41 -14.77 -19.68
N SER A 6 17.62 -14.46 -20.11
CA SER A 6 18.87 -14.66 -19.38
C SER A 6 19.42 -13.31 -18.94
N VAL A 7 20.02 -13.21 -17.75
CA VAL A 7 20.69 -11.97 -17.31
C VAL A 7 21.83 -11.55 -18.24
N ASN A 8 22.32 -12.45 -19.10
CA ASN A 8 23.33 -12.13 -20.11
C ASN A 8 22.75 -11.63 -21.44
N ASP A 9 21.42 -11.67 -21.61
CA ASP A 9 20.74 -11.11 -22.77
C ASP A 9 20.87 -9.58 -22.78
N LYS A 10 20.83 -8.99 -23.98
CA LYS A 10 20.84 -7.53 -24.13
C LYS A 10 19.54 -6.96 -23.59
N VAL A 11 19.63 -5.79 -22.95
CA VAL A 11 18.44 -5.13 -22.37
C VAL A 11 17.38 -4.89 -23.46
N TYR A 12 17.81 -4.54 -24.67
CA TYR A 12 16.89 -4.39 -25.80
C TYR A 12 16.15 -5.69 -26.14
N ASP A 13 16.86 -6.82 -26.22
CA ASP A 13 16.26 -8.12 -26.59
C ASP A 13 15.27 -8.60 -25.51
N ILE A 14 15.56 -8.34 -24.23
CA ILE A 14 14.66 -8.66 -23.11
C ILE A 14 13.36 -7.86 -23.23
N VAL A 15 13.46 -6.56 -23.53
CA VAL A 15 12.30 -5.66 -23.70
C VAL A 15 11.53 -5.98 -24.98
N GLU A 16 12.20 -6.30 -26.09
CA GLU A 16 11.55 -6.67 -27.34
C GLU A 16 10.76 -7.98 -27.19
N LYS A 17 11.33 -8.96 -26.46
CA LYS A 17 10.66 -10.23 -26.18
C LYS A 17 9.52 -10.08 -25.16
N ASN A 18 9.65 -9.15 -24.20
CA ASN A 18 8.62 -8.86 -23.21
C ASN A 18 8.55 -7.34 -22.94
N PRO A 19 7.68 -6.58 -23.65
CA PRO A 19 7.62 -5.12 -23.53
C PRO A 19 7.42 -4.57 -22.12
N LYS A 20 6.74 -5.35 -21.26
CA LYS A 20 6.52 -5.03 -19.84
C LYS A 20 7.83 -4.92 -19.03
N ALA A 21 8.89 -5.62 -19.45
CA ALA A 21 10.18 -5.53 -18.79
C ALA A 21 10.73 -4.08 -18.77
N LEU A 22 10.33 -3.24 -19.73
CA LEU A 22 10.75 -1.84 -19.77
C LEU A 22 10.25 -1.05 -18.56
N GLU A 23 8.99 -1.24 -18.19
CA GLU A 23 8.39 -0.58 -17.02
C GLU A 23 9.14 -0.98 -15.74
N PHE A 24 9.37 -2.28 -15.57
CA PHE A 24 10.12 -2.78 -14.43
C PHE A 24 11.55 -2.20 -14.37
N LEU A 25 12.26 -2.18 -15.50
CA LEU A 25 13.62 -1.63 -15.59
C LEU A 25 13.64 -0.15 -15.22
N VAL A 26 12.71 0.63 -15.78
CA VAL A 26 12.57 2.05 -15.49
C VAL A 26 12.31 2.29 -14.00
N ASN A 27 11.34 1.59 -13.42
CA ASN A 27 10.96 1.72 -12.00
C ASN A 27 12.05 1.22 -11.04
N ASN A 28 13.05 0.50 -11.54
CA ASN A 28 14.20 0.07 -10.76
C ASN A 28 15.49 0.79 -11.21
N GLY A 29 15.36 2.05 -11.64
CA GLY A 29 16.46 2.98 -11.80
C GLY A 29 17.12 2.98 -13.17
N PHE A 30 16.48 2.46 -14.22
CA PHE A 30 16.97 2.55 -15.60
C PHE A 30 16.18 3.57 -16.44
N ASP A 31 15.93 4.77 -15.90
CA ASP A 31 15.16 5.85 -16.53
C ASP A 31 15.61 6.22 -17.94
N GLN A 32 16.91 6.07 -18.25
CA GLN A 32 17.43 6.36 -19.58
C GLN A 32 16.77 5.52 -20.68
N PHE A 33 16.19 4.37 -20.35
CA PHE A 33 15.46 3.54 -21.32
C PHE A 33 14.03 4.02 -21.59
N LYS A 34 13.53 5.06 -20.89
CA LYS A 34 12.29 5.77 -21.25
C LYS A 34 12.38 6.39 -22.65
N ASP A 35 13.58 6.80 -23.06
CA ASP A 35 13.83 7.29 -24.43
C ASP A 35 14.02 6.10 -25.38
N PRO A 36 13.13 5.89 -26.38
CA PRO A 36 13.25 4.79 -27.34
C PRO A 36 14.59 4.77 -28.09
N LYS A 37 15.19 5.94 -28.36
CA LYS A 37 16.50 6.02 -29.03
C LYS A 37 17.62 5.51 -28.13
N ALA A 38 17.55 5.81 -26.84
CA ALA A 38 18.52 5.34 -25.86
C ALA A 38 18.37 3.83 -25.60
N LEU A 39 17.14 3.32 -25.51
CA LEU A 39 16.87 1.88 -25.44
C LEU A 39 17.42 1.15 -26.67
N GLU A 40 17.23 1.69 -27.87
CA GLU A 40 17.74 1.08 -29.10
C GLU A 40 19.27 1.11 -29.18
N MET A 41 19.91 2.27 -28.93
CA MET A 41 21.36 2.41 -29.10
C MET A 41 22.18 1.78 -27.97
N MET A 42 21.73 1.92 -26.73
CA MET A 42 22.44 1.41 -25.54
C MET A 42 21.98 0.01 -25.17
N GLY A 43 20.66 -0.24 -25.22
CA GLY A 43 20.08 -1.52 -24.84
C GLY A 43 20.55 -2.67 -25.72
N LYS A 44 20.86 -2.43 -27.01
CA LYS A 44 21.47 -3.44 -27.92
C LYS A 44 22.92 -3.79 -27.56
N LYS A 45 23.61 -2.92 -26.81
CA LYS A 45 25.04 -3.07 -26.49
C LYS A 45 25.27 -3.63 -25.08
N VAL A 46 24.41 -3.33 -24.13
CA VAL A 46 24.58 -3.68 -22.71
C VAL A 46 23.68 -4.86 -22.33
N SER A 47 24.26 -5.88 -21.67
CA SER A 47 23.46 -6.97 -21.08
C SER A 47 22.83 -6.53 -19.76
N LEU A 48 21.75 -7.17 -19.33
CA LEU A 48 21.11 -6.88 -18.04
C LEU A 48 22.12 -6.99 -16.88
N SER A 49 22.92 -8.07 -16.85
CA SER A 49 23.95 -8.30 -15.83
C SER A 49 25.02 -7.20 -15.81
N MET A 50 25.40 -6.67 -16.97
CA MET A 50 26.38 -5.58 -17.07
C MET A 50 25.77 -4.26 -16.60
N ALA A 51 24.52 -3.98 -16.97
CA ALA A 51 23.80 -2.79 -16.55
C ALA A 51 23.62 -2.74 -15.01
N LEU A 52 23.30 -3.88 -14.41
CA LEU A 52 23.14 -4.04 -12.96
C LEU A 52 24.48 -3.88 -12.22
N LYS A 53 25.55 -4.48 -12.73
CA LYS A 53 26.90 -4.33 -12.15
C LYS A 53 27.39 -2.88 -12.18
N LEU A 54 27.14 -2.14 -13.26
CA LEU A 54 27.49 -0.72 -13.37
C LEU A 54 26.78 0.13 -12.30
N LYS A 55 25.54 -0.24 -11.95
CA LYS A 55 24.75 0.41 -10.89
C LYS A 55 24.96 -0.20 -9.50
N LYS A 56 25.91 -1.13 -9.33
CA LYS A 56 26.18 -1.86 -8.06
C LYS A 56 24.93 -2.57 -7.50
N MET A 57 24.04 -3.02 -8.37
CA MET A 57 22.83 -3.76 -8.00
C MET A 57 23.11 -5.27 -7.93
N ASN A 58 22.43 -5.97 -7.01
CA ASN A 58 22.52 -7.43 -6.90
C ASN A 58 21.80 -8.09 -8.09
N VAL A 59 22.55 -8.84 -8.90
CA VAL A 59 22.05 -9.43 -10.16
C VAL A 59 20.99 -10.49 -9.89
N ASP A 60 21.22 -11.35 -8.90
CA ASP A 60 20.35 -12.49 -8.60
C ASP A 60 19.00 -11.98 -8.05
N LEU A 61 19.04 -11.01 -7.13
CA LEU A 61 17.82 -10.39 -6.58
C LEU A 61 17.04 -9.62 -7.65
N PHE A 62 17.72 -8.93 -8.57
CA PHE A 62 17.06 -8.21 -9.65
C PHE A 62 16.41 -9.18 -10.65
N GLU A 63 17.11 -10.27 -10.99
CA GLU A 63 16.55 -11.34 -11.83
C GLU A 63 15.29 -11.92 -11.19
N GLU A 64 15.32 -12.27 -9.91
CA GLU A 64 14.15 -12.81 -9.19
C GLU A 64 12.96 -11.84 -9.20
N ARG A 65 13.20 -10.55 -8.97
CA ARG A 65 12.13 -9.53 -8.98
C ARG A 65 11.57 -9.30 -10.39
N LEU A 66 12.43 -9.21 -11.41
CA LEU A 66 11.97 -9.09 -12.80
C LEU A 66 11.21 -10.34 -13.23
N LEU A 67 11.64 -11.53 -12.80
CA LEU A 67 10.91 -12.77 -13.07
C LEU A 67 9.56 -12.82 -12.40
N ALA A 68 9.48 -12.48 -11.11
CA ALA A 68 8.21 -12.41 -10.41
C ALA A 68 7.24 -11.41 -11.06
N PHE A 69 7.76 -10.29 -11.57
CA PHE A 69 7.00 -9.31 -12.33
C PHE A 69 6.49 -9.90 -13.66
N LEU A 70 7.34 -10.60 -14.42
CA LEU A 70 6.98 -11.20 -15.71
C LEU A 70 6.10 -12.47 -15.59
N ASP A 71 6.23 -13.24 -14.50
CA ASP A 71 5.43 -14.43 -14.18
C ASP A 71 4.03 -14.08 -13.64
N SER A 72 3.74 -12.81 -13.35
CA SER A 72 2.41 -12.40 -12.93
C SER A 72 1.41 -12.53 -14.10
N ASP A 73 0.71 -13.67 -14.16
CA ASP A 73 -0.39 -13.99 -15.07
C ASP A 73 -1.66 -13.17 -14.76
N LEU A 74 -1.54 -11.83 -14.78
CA LEU A 74 -2.66 -10.89 -14.73
C LEU A 74 -2.73 -9.98 -15.97
N SER A 75 -1.95 -10.30 -17.01
CA SER A 75 -1.45 -9.27 -17.90
C SER A 75 -1.83 -9.43 -19.39
N SER A 76 -2.75 -10.33 -19.75
CA SER A 76 -3.30 -10.38 -21.12
C SER A 76 -4.23 -9.20 -21.45
N ILE A 77 -4.58 -8.38 -20.45
CA ILE A 77 -5.49 -7.22 -20.60
C ILE A 77 -4.72 -5.89 -20.50
N ASP A 78 -3.48 -5.87 -20.01
CA ASP A 78 -2.71 -4.62 -19.83
C ASP A 78 -2.33 -3.91 -21.15
N THR A 79 -2.40 -4.62 -22.27
CA THR A 79 -2.15 -4.05 -23.60
C THR A 79 -3.21 -3.04 -24.04
N THR A 80 -4.40 -3.02 -23.44
CA THR A 80 -5.41 -1.97 -23.70
C THR A 80 -5.19 -0.70 -22.84
N LEU A 81 -4.37 -0.78 -21.78
CA LEU A 81 -4.13 0.32 -20.83
C LEU A 81 -2.96 1.25 -21.23
N VAL A 82 -2.02 0.78 -22.04
CA VAL A 82 -0.92 1.62 -22.55
C VAL A 82 -1.41 2.67 -23.56
N ASP A 83 -2.46 2.36 -24.35
CA ASP A 83 -3.16 3.35 -25.18
C ASP A 83 -4.04 4.31 -24.35
N SER A 84 -4.39 3.91 -23.13
CA SER A 84 -5.14 4.73 -22.18
C SER A 84 -4.25 5.78 -21.52
N ALA A 85 -2.98 5.49 -21.20
CA ALA A 85 -2.10 6.43 -20.48
C ALA A 85 -1.81 7.74 -21.21
N ARG A 86 -1.76 7.73 -22.56
CA ARG A 86 -1.67 8.96 -23.39
C ARG A 86 -3.00 9.72 -23.47
N THR A 87 -4.11 9.00 -23.47
CA THR A 87 -5.47 9.57 -23.50
C THR A 87 -5.85 10.17 -22.14
N ILE A 88 -5.49 9.51 -21.04
CA ILE A 88 -5.70 9.93 -19.64
C ILE A 88 -4.97 11.25 -19.35
N ASN A 89 -3.70 11.39 -19.76
CA ASN A 89 -2.93 12.63 -19.58
C ASN A 89 -3.50 13.84 -20.34
N LEU A 90 -4.17 13.62 -21.48
CA LEU A 90 -4.81 14.69 -22.25
C LEU A 90 -6.20 15.08 -21.70
N VAL A 91 -6.93 14.12 -21.13
CA VAL A 91 -8.21 14.36 -20.45
C VAL A 91 -7.98 15.11 -19.12
N LYS A 92 -6.93 14.77 -18.35
CA LYS A 92 -6.56 15.38 -17.06
C LYS A 92 -6.37 16.90 -17.11
N LYS A 93 -5.65 17.43 -18.12
CA LYS A 93 -5.44 18.89 -18.25
C LYS A 93 -6.68 19.70 -18.62
N ARG A 94 -7.81 19.05 -18.90
CA ARG A 94 -9.07 19.68 -19.34
C ARG A 94 -10.31 19.22 -18.59
N ALA A 95 -10.15 18.30 -17.62
CA ALA A 95 -11.27 17.80 -16.86
C ALA A 95 -11.69 18.82 -15.78
N ASP A 96 -13.00 18.94 -15.57
CA ASP A 96 -13.57 19.83 -14.55
C ASP A 96 -13.37 19.28 -13.14
N ILE A 97 -13.31 17.95 -13.00
CA ILE A 97 -13.07 17.23 -11.74
C ILE A 97 -11.94 16.22 -11.96
N ASN A 98 -10.92 16.25 -11.11
CA ASN A 98 -9.79 15.32 -11.16
C ASN A 98 -9.74 14.42 -9.93
N ILE A 99 -9.48 13.13 -10.17
CA ILE A 99 -9.37 12.09 -9.14
C ILE A 99 -7.99 11.47 -9.24
N GLU A 100 -7.21 11.50 -8.17
CA GLU A 100 -5.85 10.96 -8.19
C GLU A 100 -5.60 10.12 -6.95
N GLY A 101 -4.65 9.19 -7.06
CA GLY A 101 -4.32 8.38 -5.92
C GLY A 101 -3.60 7.08 -6.23
N VAL A 102 -3.40 6.32 -5.16
CA VAL A 102 -2.88 4.96 -5.23
C VAL A 102 -3.80 4.00 -4.49
N LEU A 103 -3.91 2.79 -5.02
CA LEU A 103 -4.73 1.74 -4.46
C LEU A 103 -3.90 0.47 -4.22
N PRO A 104 -4.21 -0.32 -3.18
CA PRO A 104 -3.61 -1.64 -2.99
C PRO A 104 -3.82 -2.52 -4.22
N CYS A 105 -2.75 -3.19 -4.67
CA CYS A 105 -2.75 -3.99 -5.89
C CYS A 105 -3.92 -4.99 -6.00
N PRO A 106 -4.31 -5.73 -4.93
CA PRO A 106 -5.37 -6.74 -5.04
C PRO A 106 -6.75 -6.19 -5.41
N ILE A 107 -7.03 -4.91 -5.12
CA ILE A 107 -8.34 -4.29 -5.33
C ILE A 107 -8.35 -3.25 -6.45
N ARG A 108 -7.17 -2.84 -6.93
CA ARG A 108 -7.04 -1.75 -7.92
C ARG A 108 -7.80 -2.04 -9.22
N ILE A 109 -7.58 -3.20 -9.82
CA ILE A 109 -8.20 -3.58 -11.10
C ILE A 109 -9.73 -3.62 -10.99
N PRO A 110 -10.33 -4.42 -10.09
CA PRO A 110 -11.79 -4.48 -9.99
C PRO A 110 -12.40 -3.12 -9.63
N LEU A 111 -11.72 -2.29 -8.84
CA LEU A 111 -12.20 -0.95 -8.54
C LEU A 111 -12.17 -0.03 -9.78
N LEU A 112 -11.10 -0.07 -10.57
CA LEU A 112 -10.99 0.69 -11.82
C LEU A 112 -12.04 0.28 -12.85
N GLU A 113 -12.29 -1.02 -13.01
CA GLU A 113 -13.32 -1.53 -13.93
C GLU A 113 -14.72 -1.10 -13.49
N GLY A 114 -15.02 -1.19 -12.19
CA GLY A 114 -16.27 -0.69 -11.61
C GLY A 114 -16.43 0.81 -11.84
N PHE A 115 -15.37 1.60 -11.60
CA PHE A 115 -15.41 3.05 -11.78
C PHE A 115 -15.60 3.45 -13.24
N GLN A 116 -14.91 2.79 -14.17
CA GLN A 116 -15.08 3.01 -15.61
C GLN A 116 -16.49 2.67 -16.08
N SER A 117 -17.06 1.58 -15.56
CA SER A 117 -18.43 1.18 -15.87
C SER A 117 -19.44 2.22 -15.36
N TRP A 118 -19.28 2.63 -14.11
CA TRP A 118 -20.09 3.69 -13.51
C TRP A 118 -20.00 5.02 -14.28
N LEU A 119 -18.80 5.46 -14.68
CA LEU A 119 -18.61 6.65 -15.51
C LEU A 119 -19.34 6.53 -16.86
N LYS A 120 -19.32 5.35 -17.48
CA LYS A 120 -19.99 5.12 -18.76
C LYS A 120 -21.51 5.15 -18.62
N GLU A 121 -22.06 4.57 -17.56
CA GLU A 121 -23.49 4.56 -17.27
C GLU A 121 -24.03 5.94 -16.93
N ASN A 122 -23.21 6.78 -16.29
CA ASN A 122 -23.59 8.13 -15.87
C ASN A 122 -23.09 9.22 -16.81
N LYS A 123 -22.54 8.88 -17.99
CA LYS A 123 -21.92 9.82 -18.92
C LYS A 123 -22.84 10.98 -19.32
N ASP A 124 -24.12 10.71 -19.52
CA ASP A 124 -25.12 11.72 -19.91
C ASP A 124 -25.76 12.42 -18.70
N SER A 125 -25.42 12.00 -17.47
CA SER A 125 -25.94 12.57 -16.22
C SER A 125 -25.10 13.74 -15.69
N PHE A 126 -23.89 13.92 -16.22
CA PHE A 126 -22.97 14.99 -15.81
C PHE A 126 -22.85 16.06 -16.90
N ASP A 127 -22.98 17.34 -16.53
CA ASP A 127 -22.69 18.50 -17.39
C ASP A 127 -21.20 18.86 -17.43
N TYR A 128 -20.35 18.03 -16.81
CA TYR A 128 -18.92 18.22 -16.63
C TYR A 128 -18.14 16.94 -16.91
N THR A 129 -16.82 17.09 -17.02
CA THR A 129 -15.89 15.99 -17.32
C THR A 129 -15.11 15.55 -16.08
N ILE A 130 -14.91 14.24 -15.95
CA ILE A 130 -14.18 13.62 -14.83
C ILE A 130 -12.91 12.96 -15.38
N GLY A 131 -11.76 13.43 -14.93
CA GLY A 131 -10.44 12.82 -15.17
C GLY A 131 -10.01 12.00 -13.96
N TYR A 132 -9.30 10.89 -14.19
CA TYR A 132 -8.77 10.09 -13.08
C TYR A 132 -7.41 9.44 -13.37
N GLU A 133 -6.60 9.30 -12.32
CA GLU A 133 -5.31 8.61 -12.31
C GLU A 133 -5.13 7.85 -10.98
N LEU A 134 -5.58 6.60 -10.97
CA LEU A 134 -5.47 5.70 -9.80
C LEU A 134 -4.39 4.64 -10.08
N GLN A 135 -3.21 4.88 -9.51
CA GLN A 135 -2.02 4.06 -9.68
C GLN A 135 -1.95 2.94 -8.63
N SER A 136 -0.99 2.05 -8.80
CA SER A 136 -0.72 0.99 -7.82
C SER A 136 0.12 1.53 -6.67
N ALA A 137 -0.21 1.15 -5.43
CA ALA A 137 0.53 1.59 -4.24
C ALA A 137 2.03 1.26 -4.30
N ASN A 138 2.42 0.20 -5.01
CA ASN A 138 3.85 -0.14 -5.19
C ASN A 138 4.65 0.87 -6.05
N LEU A 139 3.98 1.76 -6.80
CA LEU A 139 4.62 2.83 -7.55
C LEU A 139 4.92 4.05 -6.68
N GLY A 140 4.42 4.07 -5.44
CA GLY A 140 4.60 5.17 -4.51
C GLY A 140 3.78 6.41 -4.86
N LEU A 141 4.06 7.50 -4.13
CA LEU A 141 3.27 8.74 -4.13
C LEU A 141 4.07 9.96 -4.61
N ASP A 142 5.29 9.77 -5.12
CA ASP A 142 6.22 10.88 -5.39
C ASP A 142 5.61 11.95 -6.31
N TRP A 143 4.87 11.54 -7.34
CA TRP A 143 4.22 12.46 -8.28
C TRP A 143 3.13 13.32 -7.64
N ILE A 144 2.36 12.78 -6.68
CA ILE A 144 1.39 13.54 -5.89
C ILE A 144 2.14 14.42 -4.89
N LYS A 145 3.15 13.89 -4.20
CA LYS A 145 3.97 14.67 -3.26
C LYS A 145 4.61 15.89 -3.94
N ASP A 146 5.04 15.76 -5.18
CA ASP A 146 5.63 16.86 -5.95
C ASP A 146 4.61 17.96 -6.29
N GLN A 147 3.35 17.59 -6.61
CA GLN A 147 2.25 18.56 -6.74
C GLN A 147 1.98 19.26 -5.41
N VAL A 148 1.90 18.50 -4.32
CA VAL A 148 1.60 19.00 -2.97
C VAL A 148 2.65 19.98 -2.48
N LYS A 149 3.93 19.69 -2.70
CA LYS A 149 5.06 20.55 -2.33
C LYS A 149 5.07 21.90 -3.05
N THR A 150 4.28 22.09 -4.09
CA THR A 150 4.14 23.41 -4.72
C THR A 150 3.43 24.43 -3.81
N GLY A 151 2.65 23.95 -2.83
CA GLY A 151 1.80 24.81 -1.99
C GLY A 151 0.59 25.39 -2.74
N ASP A 152 0.37 25.01 -4.00
CA ASP A 152 -0.76 25.47 -4.80
C ASP A 152 -1.91 24.46 -4.70
N VAL A 153 -2.96 24.86 -3.98
CA VAL A 153 -4.17 24.03 -3.79
C VAL A 153 -4.83 23.66 -5.12
N ASP A 154 -4.70 24.45 -6.17
CA ASP A 154 -5.28 24.15 -7.49
C ASP A 154 -4.52 23.03 -8.22
N GLN A 155 -3.29 22.69 -7.81
CA GLN A 155 -2.54 21.52 -8.32
C GLN A 155 -2.98 20.21 -7.65
N ILE A 156 -3.70 20.28 -6.54
CA ILE A 156 -4.23 19.10 -5.85
C ILE A 156 -5.48 18.60 -6.59
N PRO A 157 -5.68 17.28 -6.75
CA PRO A 157 -6.93 16.74 -7.29
C PRO A 157 -8.16 17.13 -6.45
N ASP A 158 -9.35 17.07 -7.06
CA ASP A 158 -10.62 17.27 -6.36
C ASP A 158 -10.97 16.10 -5.44
N VAL A 159 -10.54 14.88 -5.79
CA VAL A 159 -10.59 13.69 -4.94
C VAL A 159 -9.21 13.04 -4.90
N LEU A 160 -8.68 12.82 -3.71
CA LEU A 160 -7.41 12.15 -3.48
C LEU A 160 -7.63 10.87 -2.69
N MET A 161 -7.07 9.75 -3.15
CA MET A 161 -7.13 8.46 -2.45
C MET A 161 -5.73 7.90 -2.21
N SER A 162 -5.42 7.50 -0.99
CA SER A 162 -4.16 6.79 -0.71
C SER A 162 -4.26 5.96 0.56
N ALA A 163 -3.47 4.89 0.63
CA ALA A 163 -3.23 4.20 1.88
C ALA A 163 -2.17 4.95 2.72
N GLY A 164 -2.13 4.63 4.01
CA GLY A 164 -1.07 5.05 4.90
C GLY A 164 -1.17 6.48 5.44
N PHE A 165 -0.26 6.81 6.33
CA PHE A 165 -0.26 8.07 7.09
C PHE A 165 0.59 9.18 6.48
N ASP A 166 1.62 8.80 5.73
CA ASP A 166 2.72 9.66 5.30
C ASP A 166 2.27 10.86 4.46
N LEU A 167 1.41 10.65 3.46
CA LEU A 167 0.94 11.75 2.62
C LEU A 167 -0.02 12.70 3.36
N PHE A 168 -0.96 12.15 4.12
CA PHE A 168 -2.11 12.91 4.62
C PHE A 168 -1.83 13.68 5.91
N PHE A 169 -0.93 13.19 6.76
CA PHE A 169 -0.69 13.74 8.10
C PHE A 169 0.72 14.31 8.28
N ASP A 170 1.48 14.47 7.20
CA ASP A 170 2.70 15.26 7.19
C ASP A 170 2.37 16.74 6.93
N LYS A 171 2.82 17.62 7.83
CA LYS A 171 2.56 19.08 7.78
C LYS A 171 3.19 19.79 6.58
N THR A 172 4.24 19.23 6.01
CA THR A 172 4.90 19.74 4.80
C THR A 172 4.29 19.18 3.51
N LEU A 173 3.45 18.14 3.62
CA LEU A 173 2.65 17.58 2.53
C LEU A 173 1.19 18.04 2.66
N MET A 174 0.21 17.12 2.71
CA MET A 174 -1.20 17.53 2.72
C MET A 174 -1.58 18.32 3.96
N GLY A 175 -0.88 18.13 5.09
CA GLY A 175 -1.12 18.83 6.34
C GLY A 175 -1.10 20.35 6.21
N GLN A 176 -0.33 20.91 5.26
CA GLN A 176 -0.26 22.35 5.01
C GLN A 176 -1.59 22.96 4.56
N PHE A 177 -2.48 22.16 3.97
CA PHE A 177 -3.77 22.60 3.45
C PHE A 177 -4.95 22.28 4.38
N MET A 178 -4.70 21.58 5.49
CA MET A 178 -5.77 21.04 6.35
C MET A 178 -6.44 22.11 7.20
N ASP A 179 -5.71 23.18 7.52
CA ASP A 179 -6.21 24.31 8.31
C ASP A 179 -7.04 25.30 7.46
N ASP A 180 -6.88 25.29 6.12
CA ASP A 180 -7.47 26.28 5.20
C ASP A 180 -8.93 25.99 4.80
N ASP A 181 -9.63 25.13 5.54
CA ASP A 181 -11.00 24.67 5.26
C ASP A 181 -11.26 24.22 3.80
N VAL A 182 -10.21 23.78 3.10
CA VAL A 182 -10.24 23.40 1.67
C VAL A 182 -10.98 22.09 1.43
N PHE A 183 -10.88 21.16 2.37
CA PHE A 183 -11.37 19.79 2.21
C PHE A 183 -12.58 19.51 3.10
N GLU A 184 -13.48 18.67 2.59
CA GLU A 184 -14.59 18.05 3.32
C GLU A 184 -14.91 16.71 2.69
N ALA A 185 -14.87 15.68 3.51
CA ALA A 185 -15.26 14.33 3.15
C ALA A 185 -15.78 13.67 4.42
N ALA A 186 -17.08 13.37 4.47
CA ALA A 186 -17.68 12.70 5.62
C ALA A 186 -18.95 11.95 5.25
N THR A 187 -19.22 10.90 6.01
CA THR A 187 -20.49 10.19 6.04
C THR A 187 -20.78 9.79 7.47
N ASP A 188 -22.05 9.90 7.87
CA ASP A 188 -22.51 9.38 9.15
C ASP A 188 -22.85 7.88 9.06
N GLU A 189 -22.90 7.35 7.84
CA GLU A 189 -23.24 5.96 7.51
C GLU A 189 -21.98 5.09 7.43
N PHE A 190 -21.68 4.40 8.53
CA PHE A 190 -20.48 3.57 8.66
C PHE A 190 -20.81 2.12 9.03
N ASN A 191 -19.89 1.22 8.68
CA ASN A 191 -19.93 -0.17 9.09
C ASN A 191 -19.83 -0.31 10.62
N LYS A 192 -20.65 -1.17 11.21
CA LYS A 192 -20.68 -1.46 12.65
C LYS A 192 -19.34 -1.98 13.20
N ASP A 193 -18.51 -2.60 12.36
CA ASP A 193 -17.18 -3.09 12.77
C ASP A 193 -16.21 -1.92 13.04
N PHE A 194 -16.51 -0.74 12.49
CA PHE A 194 -15.65 0.45 12.52
C PHE A 194 -16.33 1.69 13.15
N ALA A 195 -17.56 1.56 13.60
CA ALA A 195 -18.30 2.58 14.34
C ALA A 195 -19.05 1.92 15.51
N ASN A 196 -18.35 1.75 16.63
CA ASN A 196 -18.85 1.14 17.85
C ASN A 196 -18.13 1.72 19.08
N GLU A 197 -18.45 1.23 20.28
CA GLU A 197 -17.89 1.74 21.55
C GLU A 197 -16.36 1.56 21.68
N TYR A 198 -15.78 0.62 20.93
CA TYR A 198 -14.35 0.31 21.00
C TYR A 198 -13.53 1.04 19.93
N ILE A 199 -14.10 1.23 18.73
CA ILE A 199 -13.43 1.87 17.60
C ILE A 199 -14.41 2.75 16.81
N ASP A 200 -13.95 3.96 16.49
CA ASP A 200 -14.66 4.86 15.58
C ASP A 200 -13.68 5.42 14.55
N LEU A 201 -13.91 5.08 13.30
CA LEU A 201 -13.11 5.52 12.16
C LEU A 201 -13.67 6.78 11.48
N ARG A 202 -14.81 7.30 11.92
CA ARG A 202 -15.35 8.56 11.39
C ARG A 202 -14.50 9.74 11.85
N ASP A 203 -14.01 10.54 10.91
CA ASP A 203 -13.25 11.73 11.23
C ASP A 203 -14.17 12.80 11.87
N PRO A 204 -13.96 13.20 13.14
CA PRO A 204 -14.76 14.22 13.78
C PRO A 204 -14.61 15.61 13.12
N LYS A 205 -13.52 15.86 12.39
CA LYS A 205 -13.29 17.11 11.64
C LYS A 205 -13.84 17.06 10.21
N LYS A 206 -14.39 15.92 9.77
CA LYS A 206 -15.02 15.72 8.46
C LYS A 206 -14.11 16.05 7.27
N LYS A 207 -12.82 15.80 7.40
CA LYS A 207 -11.80 16.03 6.38
C LYS A 207 -11.44 14.77 5.62
N TYR A 208 -11.44 13.63 6.30
CA TYR A 208 -11.05 12.34 5.73
C TYR A 208 -12.19 11.32 5.81
N LEU A 209 -12.36 10.58 4.73
CA LEU A 209 -13.08 9.32 4.70
C LEU A 209 -12.08 8.17 4.73
N ILE A 210 -12.44 7.08 5.38
CA ILE A 210 -11.74 5.80 5.25
C ILE A 210 -12.68 4.89 4.45
N THR A 211 -12.22 4.37 3.31
CA THR A 211 -13.01 3.48 2.42
C THR A 211 -12.92 2.01 2.83
N GLY A 212 -11.78 1.63 3.38
CA GLY A 212 -11.50 0.33 3.96
C GLY A 212 -10.15 0.32 4.65
N VAL A 213 -9.82 -0.81 5.28
CA VAL A 213 -8.59 -0.97 6.05
C VAL A 213 -7.79 -2.19 5.61
N VAL A 214 -6.47 -2.08 5.74
CA VAL A 214 -5.52 -3.20 5.59
C VAL A 214 -5.10 -3.64 7.00
N PRO A 215 -5.61 -4.77 7.53
CA PRO A 215 -5.24 -5.22 8.87
C PRO A 215 -3.91 -5.99 8.86
N ALA A 216 -3.00 -5.61 9.75
CA ALA A 216 -1.74 -6.29 10.03
C ALA A 216 -1.95 -7.37 11.10
N VAL A 217 -1.52 -8.59 10.79
CA VAL A 217 -1.65 -9.78 11.65
C VAL A 217 -0.33 -10.52 11.76
N PHE A 218 -0.28 -11.53 12.63
CA PHE A 218 0.89 -12.41 12.72
C PHE A 218 0.73 -13.63 11.81
N LEU A 219 1.78 -13.92 11.04
CA LEU A 219 1.99 -15.22 10.41
C LEU A 219 3.06 -15.95 11.21
N VAL A 220 2.65 -16.97 11.96
CA VAL A 220 3.53 -17.69 12.86
C VAL A 220 4.02 -18.97 12.20
N ASN A 221 5.33 -19.15 12.14
CA ASN A 221 5.98 -20.37 11.67
C ASN A 221 6.23 -21.30 12.86
N LYS A 222 5.41 -22.36 12.98
CA LYS A 222 5.47 -23.30 14.11
C LYS A 222 6.81 -24.03 14.21
N ASP A 223 7.49 -24.26 13.09
CA ASP A 223 8.80 -24.92 13.06
C ASP A 223 9.92 -24.03 13.60
N GLN A 224 9.69 -22.71 13.74
CA GLN A 224 10.69 -21.74 14.20
C GLN A 224 10.36 -21.16 15.58
N LEU A 225 9.26 -21.58 16.20
CA LEU A 225 8.94 -21.19 17.58
C LEU A 225 9.96 -21.72 18.58
N ASN A 226 10.63 -22.85 18.33
CA ASN A 226 11.68 -23.39 19.20
C ASN A 226 11.25 -23.52 20.69
N GLY A 227 10.00 -23.89 20.94
CA GLY A 227 9.43 -24.03 22.29
C GLY A 227 8.71 -22.79 22.82
N ARG A 228 8.83 -21.65 22.13
CA ARG A 228 8.10 -20.40 22.45
C ARG A 228 6.59 -20.58 22.25
N PRO A 229 5.75 -19.92 23.05
CA PRO A 229 4.31 -19.90 22.81
C PRO A 229 4.00 -19.16 21.50
N ILE A 230 2.83 -19.46 20.93
CA ILE A 230 2.30 -18.67 19.80
C ILE A 230 1.95 -17.28 20.35
N PRO A 231 2.51 -16.18 19.78
CA PRO A 231 2.20 -14.83 20.24
C PRO A 231 0.75 -14.49 19.92
N ARG A 232 0.09 -13.81 20.85
CA ARG A 232 -1.33 -13.43 20.79
C ARG A 232 -1.53 -11.93 20.83
N THR A 233 -0.56 -11.18 21.31
CA THR A 233 -0.62 -9.72 21.40
C THR A 233 0.60 -9.06 20.79
N TRP A 234 0.54 -7.75 20.54
CA TRP A 234 1.72 -7.00 20.12
C TRP A 234 2.81 -7.00 21.20
N ALA A 235 2.44 -6.98 22.48
CA ALA A 235 3.41 -7.07 23.58
C ALA A 235 4.22 -8.37 23.56
N ASP A 236 3.61 -9.49 23.17
CA ASP A 236 4.30 -10.79 23.10
C ASP A 236 5.49 -10.73 22.13
N ILE A 237 5.28 -10.18 20.92
CA ILE A 237 6.34 -10.08 19.91
C ILE A 237 7.40 -9.03 20.27
N LEU A 238 7.10 -8.09 21.16
CA LEU A 238 8.05 -7.09 21.67
C LEU A 238 8.88 -7.64 22.84
N SER A 239 8.55 -8.81 23.38
CA SER A 239 9.26 -9.37 24.53
C SER A 239 10.68 -9.85 24.15
N PRO A 240 11.61 -9.97 25.12
CA PRO A 240 12.94 -10.54 24.87
C PRO A 240 12.92 -11.96 24.28
N GLU A 241 11.84 -12.73 24.50
CA GLU A 241 11.69 -14.10 23.97
C GLU A 241 11.61 -14.13 22.43
N PHE A 242 11.24 -13.00 21.80
CA PHE A 242 11.13 -12.87 20.35
C PHE A 242 12.27 -12.06 19.70
N GLU A 243 13.35 -11.80 20.42
CA GLU A 243 14.59 -11.23 19.87
C GLU A 243 15.04 -11.96 18.60
N ASP A 244 15.48 -11.20 17.59
CA ASP A 244 15.97 -11.69 16.29
C ASP A 244 15.07 -12.76 15.63
N SER A 245 13.74 -12.64 15.76
CA SER A 245 12.82 -13.67 15.27
C SER A 245 11.58 -13.18 14.54
N VAL A 246 11.42 -11.87 14.39
CA VAL A 246 10.27 -11.26 13.73
C VAL A 246 10.67 -10.66 12.39
N ALA A 247 9.94 -10.99 11.33
CA ALA A 247 10.04 -10.27 10.07
C ALA A 247 9.08 -9.08 10.05
N VAL A 248 9.63 -7.90 9.79
CA VAL A 248 8.90 -6.63 9.70
C VAL A 248 8.90 -6.17 8.24
N PRO A 249 7.74 -5.82 7.65
CA PRO A 249 7.61 -5.49 6.23
C PRO A 249 8.02 -4.04 5.95
N MET A 250 9.30 -3.70 6.14
CA MET A 250 9.82 -2.34 5.94
C MET A 250 9.72 -1.84 4.49
N GLY A 251 9.59 -2.75 3.53
CA GLY A 251 9.37 -2.40 2.12
C GLY A 251 7.93 -2.00 1.77
N ASP A 252 6.99 -2.24 2.68
CA ASP A 252 5.59 -1.81 2.58
C ASP A 252 5.40 -0.61 3.51
N LEU A 253 5.71 0.58 3.00
CA LEU A 253 5.77 1.81 3.81
C LEU A 253 4.43 2.11 4.50
N ASP A 254 3.30 1.84 3.86
CA ASP A 254 1.97 2.11 4.43
C ASP A 254 1.69 1.22 5.64
N LEU A 255 2.11 -0.05 5.58
CA LEU A 255 1.97 -0.99 6.69
C LEU A 255 3.01 -0.73 7.79
N PHE A 256 4.26 -0.45 7.41
CA PHE A 256 5.33 -0.15 8.35
C PHE A 256 5.00 1.11 9.16
N ASN A 257 4.54 2.17 8.51
CA ASN A 257 4.13 3.41 9.16
C ASN A 257 2.97 3.18 10.15
N ALA A 258 1.96 2.42 9.74
CA ALA A 258 0.85 2.05 10.63
C ALA A 258 1.33 1.26 11.86
N LEU A 259 2.27 0.34 11.66
CA LEU A 259 2.87 -0.47 12.72
C LEU A 259 3.63 0.40 13.72
N VAL A 260 4.62 1.18 13.27
CA VAL A 260 5.48 1.93 14.19
C VAL A 260 4.71 2.98 14.98
N VAL A 261 3.74 3.67 14.36
CA VAL A 261 2.89 4.65 15.07
C VAL A 261 1.99 3.96 16.10
N SER A 262 1.43 2.80 15.77
CA SER A 262 0.59 2.03 16.71
C SER A 262 1.40 1.52 17.90
N ILE A 263 2.61 0.99 17.66
CA ILE A 263 3.50 0.53 18.73
C ILE A 263 3.96 1.71 19.59
N TYR A 264 4.31 2.84 18.99
CA TYR A 264 4.69 4.03 19.73
C TYR A 264 3.55 4.56 20.62
N LYS A 265 2.33 4.59 20.11
CA LYS A 265 1.17 5.07 20.88
C LYS A 265 0.98 4.24 22.16
N ASP A 266 1.14 2.93 22.08
CA ASP A 266 0.86 2.02 23.20
C ASP A 266 2.08 1.82 24.13
N TYR A 267 3.31 1.87 23.59
CA TYR A 267 4.54 1.46 24.28
C TYR A 267 5.67 2.51 24.24
N GLY A 268 5.43 3.67 23.65
CA GLY A 268 6.41 4.76 23.51
C GLY A 268 7.64 4.38 22.67
N MET A 269 8.70 5.17 22.82
CA MET A 269 10.00 4.92 22.15
C MET A 269 10.64 3.59 22.58
N GLU A 270 10.34 3.11 23.79
CA GLU A 270 10.79 1.80 24.26
C GLU A 270 10.17 0.68 23.42
N GLY A 271 8.88 0.81 23.06
CA GLY A 271 8.22 -0.09 22.11
C GLY A 271 8.94 -0.20 20.77
N ILE A 272 9.43 0.91 20.23
CA ILE A 272 10.21 0.91 18.98
C ILE A 272 11.56 0.20 19.15
N SER A 273 12.26 0.47 20.25
CA SER A 273 13.48 -0.28 20.60
C SER A 273 13.21 -1.78 20.74
N ASN A 274 12.10 -2.16 21.36
CA ASN A 274 11.72 -3.56 21.52
C ASN A 274 11.35 -4.21 20.18
N LEU A 275 10.67 -3.47 19.29
CA LEU A 275 10.36 -3.94 17.94
C LEU A 275 11.65 -4.15 17.12
N ALA A 276 12.61 -3.23 17.25
CA ALA A 276 13.92 -3.35 16.62
C ALA A 276 14.73 -4.54 17.17
N ARG A 277 14.69 -4.81 18.47
CA ARG A 277 15.30 -6.02 19.05
C ARG A 277 14.66 -7.30 18.49
N SER A 278 13.34 -7.32 18.32
CA SER A 278 12.65 -8.49 17.77
C SER A 278 12.89 -8.66 16.27
N TYR A 279 13.29 -7.60 15.57
CA TYR A 279 13.48 -7.60 14.13
C TYR A 279 14.65 -8.49 13.71
N MET A 280 14.36 -9.40 12.80
CA MET A 280 15.33 -10.32 12.23
C MET A 280 15.71 -9.94 10.79
N LYS A 281 14.71 -9.63 9.97
CA LYS A 281 14.89 -9.32 8.55
C LYS A 281 13.64 -8.69 7.94
N ASN A 282 13.86 -7.90 6.89
CA ASN A 282 12.80 -7.46 5.99
C ASN A 282 12.41 -8.62 5.06
N LEU A 283 11.11 -8.82 4.87
CA LEU A 283 10.58 -9.69 3.81
C LEU A 283 9.37 -9.00 3.19
N HIS A 284 9.15 -9.20 1.90
CA HIS A 284 7.89 -8.83 1.29
C HIS A 284 6.80 -9.83 1.74
N PRO A 285 5.55 -9.41 2.03
CA PRO A 285 4.51 -10.31 2.52
C PRO A 285 4.28 -11.56 1.65
N ALA A 286 4.40 -11.43 0.33
CA ALA A 286 4.32 -12.55 -0.62
C ALA A 286 5.45 -13.59 -0.48
N GLU A 287 6.61 -13.20 0.04
CA GLU A 287 7.72 -14.12 0.35
C GLU A 287 7.47 -14.83 1.68
N MET A 288 6.90 -14.13 2.66
CA MET A 288 6.64 -14.67 4.00
C MET A 288 5.67 -15.87 3.99
N VAL A 289 4.72 -15.91 3.06
CA VAL A 289 3.74 -17.01 2.90
C VAL A 289 4.27 -18.21 2.10
N LYS A 290 5.38 -18.05 1.38
CA LYS A 290 5.98 -19.12 0.58
C LYS A 290 6.96 -19.92 1.44
N ALA A 291 6.43 -20.84 2.25
CA ALA A 291 7.21 -21.74 3.13
C ALA A 291 8.03 -22.83 2.38
N LYS A 292 8.51 -22.57 1.15
CA LYS A 292 9.21 -23.55 0.29
C LYS A 292 10.72 -23.38 0.23
N SER A 293 11.34 -22.51 1.03
CA SER A 293 12.80 -22.48 1.09
C SER A 293 13.31 -23.76 1.76
N LYS A 294 13.96 -24.62 0.98
CA LYS A 294 14.69 -25.82 1.44
C LYS A 294 15.97 -25.48 2.21
N SER A 295 16.31 -24.19 2.37
CA SER A 295 17.51 -23.79 3.12
C SER A 295 17.20 -23.77 4.63
N LYS A 296 18.07 -24.40 5.42
CA LYS A 296 18.16 -24.26 6.88
C LYS A 296 18.56 -22.83 7.33
N ALA A 297 18.47 -21.84 6.44
CA ALA A 297 18.76 -20.45 6.79
C ALA A 297 17.65 -19.94 7.71
N SER A 298 18.04 -19.21 8.76
CA SER A 298 17.16 -18.73 9.82
C SER A 298 15.91 -18.07 9.23
N GLN A 299 14.75 -18.69 9.43
CA GLN A 299 13.44 -18.15 9.07
C GLN A 299 12.85 -17.46 10.30
N PRO A 300 12.06 -16.40 10.11
CA PRO A 300 11.45 -15.73 11.24
C PRO A 300 10.43 -16.68 11.88
N ALA A 301 10.32 -16.61 13.20
CA ALA A 301 9.27 -17.29 13.95
C ALA A 301 7.92 -16.61 13.71
N VAL A 302 7.93 -15.29 13.55
CA VAL A 302 6.74 -14.47 13.34
C VAL A 302 6.98 -13.52 12.19
N SER A 303 5.98 -13.36 11.35
CA SER A 303 5.98 -12.44 10.21
C SER A 303 4.80 -11.50 10.36
N ILE A 304 5.02 -10.19 10.40
CA ILE A 304 3.93 -9.21 10.39
C ILE A 304 3.50 -8.99 8.94
N ILE A 305 2.25 -9.31 8.61
CA ILE A 305 1.74 -9.26 7.23
C ILE A 305 0.33 -8.66 7.16
N PRO A 306 -0.07 -8.10 6.00
CA PRO A 306 -1.49 -7.90 5.72
C PRO A 306 -2.25 -9.21 5.79
N TYR A 307 -3.43 -9.20 6.43
CA TYR A 307 -4.30 -10.37 6.54
C TYR A 307 -4.69 -10.96 5.18
N PHE A 308 -4.68 -10.16 4.10
CA PHE A 308 -4.87 -10.64 2.74
C PHE A 308 -3.99 -11.85 2.41
N PHE A 309 -2.68 -11.74 2.68
CA PHE A 309 -1.70 -12.76 2.34
C PHE A 309 -1.91 -14.10 3.05
N THR A 310 -2.65 -14.14 4.17
CA THR A 310 -2.97 -15.40 4.86
C THR A 310 -3.76 -16.40 3.99
N GLN A 311 -4.45 -15.93 2.95
CA GLN A 311 -5.12 -16.80 1.97
C GLN A 311 -4.14 -17.66 1.15
N MET A 312 -2.88 -17.24 1.09
CA MET A 312 -1.84 -17.89 0.30
C MET A 312 -1.06 -18.93 1.11
N ILE A 313 -1.37 -19.10 2.40
CA ILE A 313 -0.74 -20.10 3.26
C ILE A 313 -1.02 -21.49 2.70
N GLN A 314 0.03 -22.31 2.61
CA GLN A 314 -0.06 -23.69 2.16
C GLN A 314 0.44 -24.63 3.26
N GLY A 315 -0.31 -25.69 3.52
CA GLY A 315 0.02 -26.70 4.53
C GLY A 315 -0.27 -26.23 5.95
N ASP A 316 0.31 -26.93 6.92
CA ASP A 316 -0.01 -26.78 8.33
C ASP A 316 1.11 -26.14 9.15
N LYS A 317 2.26 -25.80 8.55
CA LYS A 317 3.44 -25.26 9.26
C LYS A 317 3.29 -23.81 9.71
N GLN A 318 2.48 -23.05 9.00
CA GLN A 318 2.22 -21.66 9.30
C GLN A 318 0.77 -21.48 9.76
N ILE A 319 0.55 -20.58 10.71
CA ILE A 319 -0.78 -20.19 11.17
C ILE A 319 -0.91 -18.67 11.15
N ALA A 320 -2.06 -18.18 10.72
CA ALA A 320 -2.42 -16.78 10.88
C ALA A 320 -2.99 -16.58 12.28
N VAL A 321 -2.47 -15.59 13.01
CA VAL A 321 -2.98 -15.18 14.32
C VAL A 321 -3.42 -13.73 14.23
N TRP A 322 -4.71 -13.53 14.46
CA TRP A 322 -5.27 -12.21 14.67
C TRP A 322 -4.98 -11.78 16.12
N PRO A 323 -4.26 -10.65 16.36
CA PRO A 323 -3.89 -10.27 17.71
C PRO A 323 -5.12 -10.00 18.59
N GLU A 324 -5.11 -10.50 19.82
CA GLU A 324 -6.21 -10.36 20.81
C GLU A 324 -6.40 -8.88 21.24
N ASP A 325 -5.30 -8.11 21.24
CA ASP A 325 -5.28 -6.65 21.46
C ASP A 325 -5.47 -5.83 20.17
N GLY A 326 -5.84 -6.51 19.08
CA GLY A 326 -6.31 -5.95 17.82
C GLY A 326 -5.28 -5.95 16.69
N ALA A 327 -5.72 -6.26 15.47
CA ALA A 327 -4.91 -6.10 14.27
C ALA A 327 -4.67 -4.61 13.97
N VAL A 328 -3.41 -4.21 13.81
CA VAL A 328 -3.06 -2.82 13.43
C VAL A 328 -3.67 -2.50 12.09
N ILE A 329 -4.37 -1.37 11.98
CA ILE A 329 -4.97 -0.95 10.71
C ILE A 329 -4.06 0.02 9.97
N SER A 330 -3.81 -0.26 8.69
CA SER A 330 -3.37 0.74 7.72
C SER A 330 -4.60 1.17 6.90
N PRO A 331 -5.16 2.38 7.12
CA PRO A 331 -6.37 2.82 6.46
C PRO A 331 -6.13 3.23 5.00
N ILE A 332 -7.16 3.10 4.17
CA ILE A 332 -7.21 3.64 2.81
C ILE A 332 -8.07 4.90 2.87
N PHE A 333 -7.41 6.04 2.97
CA PHE A 333 -8.03 7.34 3.09
C PHE A 333 -8.51 7.86 1.74
N MET A 334 -9.57 8.65 1.80
CA MET A 334 -10.09 9.45 0.72
C MET A 334 -10.35 10.86 1.25
N MET A 335 -9.99 11.86 0.48
CA MET A 335 -10.26 13.26 0.77
C MET A 335 -10.84 13.93 -0.47
N SER A 336 -11.72 14.90 -0.27
CA SER A 336 -12.35 15.66 -1.35
C SER A 336 -12.34 17.16 -1.08
N LYS A 337 -12.14 17.96 -2.12
CA LYS A 337 -12.26 19.42 -2.06
C LYS A 337 -13.70 19.83 -1.79
N LYS A 338 -13.88 20.90 -0.99
CA LYS A 338 -15.17 21.57 -0.78
C LYS A 338 -15.64 22.31 -2.02
N LYS A 339 -14.70 22.89 -2.77
CA LYS A 339 -14.97 23.54 -4.04
C LYS A 339 -15.62 22.53 -4.97
N ASN A 340 -16.73 22.89 -5.60
CA ASN A 340 -17.52 21.99 -6.47
C ASN A 340 -18.07 20.75 -5.76
N LYS A 341 -18.37 20.81 -4.45
CA LYS A 341 -18.91 19.68 -3.66
C LYS A 341 -20.02 18.91 -4.38
N GLU A 342 -20.99 19.59 -5.00
CA GLU A 342 -22.09 18.95 -5.74
C GLU A 342 -21.61 18.08 -6.92
N ARG A 343 -20.51 18.48 -7.59
CA ARG A 343 -19.90 17.72 -8.70
C ARG A 343 -18.97 16.61 -8.22
N VAL A 344 -18.39 16.77 -7.03
CA VAL A 344 -17.49 15.77 -6.41
C VAL A 344 -18.27 14.67 -5.70
N GLN A 345 -19.42 15.00 -5.10
CA GLN A 345 -20.21 14.07 -4.28
C GLN A 345 -20.57 12.76 -4.99
N PRO A 346 -20.99 12.73 -6.28
CA PRO A 346 -21.27 11.46 -6.96
C PRO A 346 -20.06 10.51 -7.04
N VAL A 347 -18.85 11.07 -7.15
CA VAL A 347 -17.60 10.29 -7.14
C VAL A 347 -17.34 9.72 -5.75
N VAL A 348 -17.49 10.55 -4.70
CA VAL A 348 -17.36 10.14 -3.31
C VAL A 348 -18.37 9.02 -2.98
N ASP A 349 -19.62 9.19 -3.40
CA ASP A 349 -20.71 8.22 -3.19
C ASP A 349 -20.42 6.89 -3.90
N PHE A 350 -19.84 6.94 -5.12
CA PHE A 350 -19.40 5.74 -5.81
C PHE A 350 -18.32 4.99 -5.00
N PHE A 351 -17.25 5.67 -4.56
CA PHE A 351 -16.18 5.04 -3.80
C PHE A 351 -16.61 4.56 -2.40
N MET A 352 -17.66 5.14 -1.85
CA MET A 352 -18.29 4.69 -0.60
C MET A 352 -19.46 3.72 -0.84
N SER A 353 -19.74 3.31 -2.08
CA SER A 353 -20.91 2.50 -2.41
C SER A 353 -20.80 1.06 -1.87
N PRO A 354 -21.94 0.34 -1.70
CA PRO A 354 -21.92 -1.07 -1.32
C PRO A 354 -21.18 -1.97 -2.31
N GLU A 355 -21.16 -1.60 -3.60
CA GLU A 355 -20.43 -2.34 -4.63
C GLU A 355 -18.92 -2.26 -4.39
N VAL A 356 -18.40 -1.04 -4.23
CA VAL A 356 -16.99 -0.82 -3.89
C VAL A 356 -16.65 -1.47 -2.55
N GLY A 357 -17.51 -1.34 -1.56
CA GLY A 357 -17.29 -1.97 -0.26
C GLY A 357 -17.21 -3.51 -0.33
N ARG A 358 -17.95 -4.16 -1.24
CA ARG A 358 -17.81 -5.62 -1.50
C ARG A 358 -16.49 -5.96 -2.18
N VAL A 359 -16.01 -5.13 -3.11
CA VAL A 359 -14.69 -5.30 -3.75
C VAL A 359 -13.57 -5.24 -2.70
N PHE A 360 -13.66 -4.30 -1.76
CA PHE A 360 -12.72 -4.20 -0.64
C PHE A 360 -12.84 -5.41 0.29
N SER A 361 -14.03 -5.65 0.84
CA SER A 361 -14.23 -6.68 1.87
C SER A 361 -13.77 -8.04 1.38
N ALA A 362 -14.21 -8.48 0.18
CA ALA A 362 -13.85 -9.74 -0.47
C ALA A 362 -13.40 -10.84 0.52
N ASN A 363 -14.31 -11.21 1.44
CA ASN A 363 -14.11 -12.20 2.52
C ASN A 363 -13.18 -11.73 3.67
N GLY A 364 -13.38 -10.48 4.14
CA GLY A 364 -12.69 -9.88 5.30
C GLY A 364 -11.23 -9.50 5.05
N LYS A 365 -10.84 -9.37 3.79
CA LYS A 365 -9.44 -9.23 3.37
C LYS A 365 -8.95 -7.80 3.39
N PHE A 366 -9.78 -6.87 2.92
CA PHE A 366 -9.68 -5.44 3.17
C PHE A 366 -11.03 -4.98 3.74
N PRO A 367 -11.30 -5.18 5.04
CA PRO A 367 -12.58 -4.82 5.62
C PRO A 367 -13.02 -3.40 5.23
N SER A 368 -14.25 -3.28 4.74
CA SER A 368 -14.83 -2.04 4.26
C SER A 368 -15.57 -1.30 5.37
N THR A 369 -15.59 0.02 5.24
CA THR A 369 -16.33 0.93 6.11
C THR A 369 -17.76 1.20 5.62
N ASN A 370 -18.18 0.65 4.47
CA ASN A 370 -19.55 0.78 4.00
C ASN A 370 -20.53 0.08 4.96
N LYS A 371 -21.61 0.78 5.34
CA LYS A 371 -22.59 0.29 6.33
C LYS A 371 -23.34 -0.98 5.95
N ASP A 372 -23.49 -1.27 4.66
CA ASP A 372 -24.31 -2.37 4.14
C ASP A 372 -23.46 -3.61 3.80
N VAL A 373 -22.14 -3.56 4.02
CA VAL A 373 -21.22 -4.66 3.71
C VAL A 373 -20.96 -5.50 4.95
N ASP A 374 -21.08 -6.82 4.82
CA ASP A 374 -20.56 -7.74 5.82
C ASP A 374 -19.06 -7.99 5.56
N ASN A 375 -18.23 -7.70 6.55
CA ASN A 375 -16.79 -7.97 6.47
C ASN A 375 -16.45 -9.43 6.74
N GLY A 376 -17.39 -10.26 7.20
CA GLY A 376 -17.13 -11.67 7.51
C GLY A 376 -16.15 -11.87 8.66
N LEU A 377 -16.06 -10.90 9.57
CA LEU A 377 -15.17 -10.93 10.72
C LEU A 377 -15.80 -11.73 11.87
N GLY A 378 -14.98 -12.55 12.53
CA GLY A 378 -15.33 -13.22 13.78
C GLY A 378 -15.44 -12.22 14.94
N LYS A 379 -16.17 -12.61 15.99
CA LYS A 379 -16.44 -11.74 17.16
C LYS A 379 -15.19 -11.26 17.88
N ASP A 380 -14.11 -12.04 17.83
CA ASP A 380 -12.85 -11.74 18.50
C ASP A 380 -11.85 -10.99 17.61
N GLN A 381 -12.18 -10.74 16.34
CA GLN A 381 -11.31 -10.04 15.39
C GLN A 381 -11.38 -8.52 15.57
N LYS A 382 -10.73 -8.04 16.64
CA LYS A 382 -10.65 -6.61 16.97
C LYS A 382 -9.59 -5.87 16.16
N PHE A 383 -9.70 -4.55 16.08
CA PHE A 383 -8.71 -3.71 15.40
C PHE A 383 -7.92 -2.86 16.39
N LYS A 384 -6.72 -2.44 15.99
CA LYS A 384 -5.90 -1.47 16.72
C LYS A 384 -5.77 -0.22 15.86
N TRP A 385 -6.41 0.85 16.31
CA TRP A 385 -6.44 2.16 15.66
C TRP A 385 -5.77 3.21 16.54
N VAL A 386 -4.96 4.07 15.91
CA VAL A 386 -4.25 5.14 16.62
C VAL A 386 -5.21 6.22 17.14
N GLY A 387 -6.38 6.39 16.51
CA GLY A 387 -7.42 7.30 16.97
C GLY A 387 -7.24 8.72 16.44
N TRP A 388 -8.38 9.39 16.17
CA TRP A 388 -8.39 10.75 15.63
C TRP A 388 -7.80 11.78 16.59
N ASP A 389 -7.99 11.62 17.90
CA ASP A 389 -7.41 12.52 18.90
C ASP A 389 -5.88 12.53 18.82
N PHE A 390 -5.27 11.34 18.74
CA PHE A 390 -3.83 11.19 18.59
C PHE A 390 -3.33 11.79 17.27
N ILE A 391 -4.02 11.52 16.16
CA ILE A 391 -3.68 12.08 14.85
C ILE A 391 -3.75 13.61 14.85
N HIS A 392 -4.79 14.19 15.45
CA HIS A 392 -4.98 15.63 15.47
C HIS A 392 -4.09 16.36 16.46
N SER A 393 -3.62 15.70 17.53
CA SER A 393 -2.73 16.29 18.53
C SER A 393 -1.24 16.12 18.19
N THR A 394 -0.90 15.38 17.14
CA THR A 394 0.47 14.92 16.88
C THR A 394 0.88 15.24 15.45
N ASP A 395 2.12 15.68 15.27
CA ASP A 395 2.73 15.81 13.95
C ASP A 395 3.14 14.41 13.45
N ILE A 396 2.21 13.70 12.82
CA ILE A 396 2.43 12.30 12.43
C ILE A 396 3.57 12.17 11.44
N GLY A 397 3.71 13.08 10.47
CA GLY A 397 4.83 13.08 9.53
C GLY A 397 6.19 13.17 10.23
N SER A 398 6.36 14.17 11.11
CA SER A 398 7.61 14.32 11.87
C SER A 398 7.85 13.12 12.81
N LEU A 399 6.80 12.62 13.46
CA LEU A 399 6.88 11.45 14.32
C LEU A 399 7.37 10.23 13.54
N LEU A 400 6.82 9.95 12.35
CA LEU A 400 7.22 8.82 11.52
C LEU A 400 8.71 8.83 11.21
N VAL A 401 9.28 9.99 10.87
CA VAL A 401 10.72 10.17 10.64
C VAL A 401 11.52 9.79 11.90
N ASP A 402 11.09 10.26 13.07
CA ASP A 402 11.75 9.95 14.34
C ASP A 402 11.66 8.46 14.70
N LEU A 403 10.50 7.83 14.48
CA LEU A 403 10.29 6.41 14.76
C LEU A 403 11.09 5.52 13.81
N GLU A 404 11.11 5.82 12.52
CA GLU A 404 11.91 5.11 11.53
C GLU A 404 13.40 5.25 11.85
N LYS A 405 13.86 6.47 12.15
CA LYS A 405 15.26 6.70 12.54
C LYS A 405 15.61 5.89 13.79
N LYS A 406 14.77 5.94 14.83
CA LYS A 406 14.98 5.18 16.06
C LYS A 406 15.05 3.67 15.79
N PHE A 407 14.13 3.14 15.00
CA PHE A 407 14.12 1.72 14.63
C PHE A 407 15.41 1.33 13.90
N ASN A 408 15.79 2.10 12.88
CA ASN A 408 16.99 1.88 12.07
C ASN A 408 18.28 1.99 12.90
N ASP A 409 18.37 2.95 13.82
CA ASP A 409 19.52 3.11 14.70
C ASP A 409 19.69 1.93 15.67
N GLU A 410 18.59 1.30 16.11
CA GLU A 410 18.62 0.16 17.04
C GLU A 410 18.99 -1.16 16.34
N ILE A 411 18.51 -1.41 15.11
CA ILE A 411 18.85 -2.64 14.37
C ILE A 411 20.31 -2.67 13.88
N LEU A 412 21.02 -1.53 13.94
CA LEU A 412 22.42 -1.41 13.57
C LEU A 412 23.39 -1.60 14.77
N LYS A 413 22.87 -1.68 16.00
CA LYS A 413 23.65 -1.97 17.21
C LYS A 413 23.86 -3.46 17.34
#